data_AF-A0ABD3LSC6-F1
#
_entry.id   AF-A0ABD3LSC6-F1
#
_cell.length_a   1.000
_cell.length_b   1.000
_cell.length_c   1.000
_cell.angle_alpha   90.00
_cell.angle_beta   90.00
_cell.angle_gamma   90.00
#
_symmetry.space_group_name_H-M   'P 1'
#
loop_
_entity.id
_entity.type
_entity.pdbx_description
1 polymer ?
#
loop_
_entity_poly.entity_id
_entity_poly.type
_entity_poly.pdbx_seq_one_letter_code
_entity_poly.pdbx_strand_id
1 'polypeptide(L)'
;MDPVTLLRRKFHAYRMAQDAKQERQEYHDSYMTAITNLNLSMQLIRQEELLVLGSITEARAFVGLWPQFLANRGNLNRVHIGNMSNGSRAVVRRWLEGRGFIPKQTNLVFLVPAK
;
A
#
# COMPACT_ATOMS: atom_id res chain seq x y z
N MET A 1 -17.95 -40.55 -31.45
CA MET A 1 -17.75 -39.12 -31.14
C MET A 1 -17.39 -38.42 -32.45
N ASP A 2 -18.13 -37.38 -32.82
CA ASP A 2 -17.99 -36.72 -34.14
C ASP A 2 -16.72 -35.84 -34.21
N PRO A 3 -15.90 -35.94 -35.29
CA PRO A 3 -14.67 -35.18 -35.45
C PRO A 3 -14.84 -33.66 -35.34
N VAL A 4 -15.95 -33.11 -35.82
CA VAL A 4 -16.23 -31.67 -35.78
C VAL A 4 -16.48 -31.21 -34.34
N THR A 5 -17.21 -32.01 -33.58
CA THR A 5 -17.45 -31.79 -32.15
C THR A 5 -16.15 -31.85 -31.33
N LEU A 6 -15.23 -32.75 -31.67
CA LEU A 6 -13.92 -32.84 -31.02
C LEU A 6 -13.04 -31.60 -31.33
N LEU A 7 -13.04 -31.13 -32.57
CA LEU A 7 -12.29 -29.95 -33.00
C LEU A 7 -12.77 -28.67 -32.31
N ARG A 8 -14.10 -28.47 -32.22
CA ARG A 8 -14.69 -27.32 -31.51
C ARG A 8 -14.33 -27.30 -30.03
N ARG A 9 -14.35 -28.46 -29.36
CA ARG A 9 -13.91 -28.57 -27.95
C ARG A 9 -12.44 -28.23 -27.78
N LYS A 10 -11.56 -28.70 -28.67
CA LYS A 10 -10.13 -28.36 -28.63
C LYS A 10 -9.88 -26.87 -28.87
N PHE A 11 -10.58 -26.25 -29.81
CA PHE A 11 -10.44 -24.82 -30.09
C PHE A 11 -10.94 -23.96 -28.91
N HIS A 12 -12.07 -24.32 -28.31
CA HIS A 12 -12.59 -23.66 -27.12
C HIS A 12 -11.63 -23.79 -25.93
N ALA A 13 -11.09 -25.00 -25.68
CA ALA A 13 -10.10 -25.22 -24.62
C ALA A 13 -8.80 -24.42 -24.86
N TYR A 14 -8.34 -24.34 -26.11
CA TYR A 14 -7.19 -23.53 -26.48
C TYR A 14 -7.44 -22.04 -26.22
N ARG A 15 -8.61 -21.51 -26.59
CA ARG A 15 -8.98 -20.12 -26.34
C ARG A 15 -9.04 -19.80 -24.84
N MET A 16 -9.70 -20.64 -24.06
CA MET A 16 -9.76 -20.48 -22.59
C MET A 16 -8.36 -20.52 -21.94
N ALA A 17 -7.45 -21.34 -22.46
CA ALA A 17 -6.07 -21.39 -21.96
C ALA A 17 -5.27 -20.12 -22.32
N GLN A 18 -5.52 -19.51 -23.48
CA GLN A 18 -4.93 -18.23 -23.86
C GLN A 18 -5.47 -17.09 -23.00
N ASP A 19 -6.79 -17.02 -22.82
CA ASP A 19 -7.46 -16.00 -22.01
C ASP A 19 -6.95 -16.06 -20.55
N ALA A 20 -6.86 -17.26 -19.96
CA ALA A 20 -6.32 -17.43 -18.61
C ALA A 20 -4.82 -17.07 -18.49
N LYS A 21 -4.03 -17.26 -19.57
CA LYS A 21 -2.63 -16.85 -19.60
C LYS A 21 -2.51 -15.34 -19.67
N GLN A 22 -3.36 -14.69 -20.47
CA GLN A 22 -3.41 -13.25 -20.58
C GLN A 22 -3.85 -12.60 -19.26
N GLU A 23 -4.91 -13.09 -18.61
CA GLU A 23 -5.35 -12.59 -17.30
C GLU A 23 -4.25 -12.68 -16.23
N ARG A 24 -3.48 -13.77 -16.22
CA ARG A 24 -2.32 -13.92 -15.31
C ARG A 24 -1.22 -12.91 -15.61
N GLN A 25 -0.95 -12.66 -16.89
CA GLN A 25 0.06 -11.69 -17.30
C GLN A 25 -0.37 -10.27 -16.90
N GLU A 26 -1.62 -9.90 -17.16
CA GLU A 26 -2.18 -8.59 -16.78
C GLU A 26 -2.16 -8.39 -15.27
N TYR A 27 -2.51 -9.42 -14.49
CA TYR A 27 -2.38 -9.38 -13.03
C TYR A 27 -0.92 -9.19 -12.59
N HIS A 28 0.02 -9.92 -13.19
CA HIS A 28 1.44 -9.78 -12.86
C HIS A 28 1.96 -8.38 -13.18
N ASP A 29 1.65 -7.83 -14.35
CA ASP A 29 2.09 -6.51 -14.78
C ASP A 29 1.49 -5.41 -13.88
N SER A 30 0.21 -5.54 -13.52
CA SER A 30 -0.45 -4.65 -12.56
C SER A 30 0.21 -4.70 -11.18
N TYR A 31 0.51 -5.91 -10.69
CA TYR A 31 1.19 -6.12 -9.42
C TYR A 31 2.61 -5.53 -9.41
N MET A 32 3.39 -5.73 -10.47
CA MET A 32 4.72 -5.17 -10.61
C MET A 32 4.71 -3.64 -10.67
N THR A 33 3.72 -3.06 -11.35
CA THR A 33 3.49 -1.61 -11.36
C THR A 33 3.17 -1.08 -9.97
N ALA A 34 2.28 -1.77 -9.23
CA ALA A 34 1.93 -1.40 -7.87
C ALA A 34 3.14 -1.45 -6.92
N ILE A 35 3.98 -2.48 -7.02
CA ILE A 35 5.24 -2.56 -6.27
C ILE A 35 6.16 -1.39 -6.60
N THR A 36 6.32 -1.09 -7.89
CA THR A 36 7.21 -0.01 -8.34
C THR A 36 6.75 1.34 -7.78
N ASN A 37 5.45 1.63 -7.87
CA ASN A 37 4.86 2.85 -7.33
C ASN A 37 4.99 2.94 -5.81
N LEU A 38 4.81 1.80 -5.12
CA LEU A 38 5.04 1.72 -3.68
C LEU A 38 6.50 2.04 -3.36
N ASN A 39 7.47 1.40 -4.02
CA ASN A 39 8.89 1.61 -3.79
C ASN A 39 9.31 3.07 -4.02
N LEU A 40 8.79 3.71 -5.07
CA LEU A 40 9.02 5.13 -5.33
C LEU A 40 8.45 6.02 -4.22
N SER A 41 7.21 5.78 -3.81
CA SER A 41 6.59 6.49 -2.68
C SER A 41 7.42 6.33 -1.41
N MET A 42 7.89 5.12 -1.14
CA MET A 42 8.76 4.83 0.01
C MET A 42 10.13 5.51 -0.12
N GLN A 43 10.69 5.67 -1.32
CA GLN A 43 11.92 6.46 -1.52
C GLN A 43 11.70 7.93 -1.17
N LEU A 44 10.61 8.53 -1.64
CA LEU A 44 10.28 9.93 -1.35
C LEU A 44 10.08 10.16 0.16
N ILE A 45 9.33 9.29 0.83
CA ILE A 45 9.11 9.37 2.28
C ILE A 45 10.44 9.30 3.05
N ARG A 46 11.43 8.54 2.57
CA ARG A 46 12.75 8.43 3.23
C ARG A 46 13.62 9.66 3.08
N GLN A 47 13.38 10.47 2.04
CA GLN A 47 14.13 11.70 1.81
C GLN A 47 13.61 12.83 2.70
N GLU A 48 12.32 12.81 3.02
CA GLU A 48 11.64 13.83 3.82
C GLU A 48 11.65 13.52 5.32
N GLU A 49 11.72 14.56 6.15
CA GLU A 49 11.64 14.41 7.60
C GLU A 49 10.21 14.25 8.14
N LEU A 50 9.22 14.71 7.35
CA LEU A 50 7.83 14.84 7.74
C LEU A 50 6.91 14.21 6.71
N LEU A 51 6.07 13.27 7.14
CA LEU A 51 4.97 12.72 6.34
C LEU A 51 3.64 13.30 6.82
N VAL A 52 2.83 13.83 5.91
CA VAL A 52 1.45 14.26 6.22
C VAL A 52 0.46 13.20 5.74
N LEU A 53 -0.37 12.71 6.65
CA LEU A 53 -1.47 11.79 6.34
C LEU A 53 -2.75 12.61 6.14
N GLY A 54 -3.23 12.68 4.90
CA GLY A 54 -4.40 13.47 4.50
C GLY A 54 -5.73 12.69 4.58
N SER A 55 -5.68 11.36 4.48
CA SER A 55 -6.87 10.49 4.57
C SER A 55 -6.73 9.30 5.52
N ILE A 56 -7.87 8.71 5.94
CA ILE A 56 -7.87 7.43 6.69
C ILE A 56 -7.18 6.33 5.88
N THR A 57 -7.39 6.32 4.56
CA THR A 57 -6.82 5.32 3.65
C THR A 57 -5.31 5.39 3.63
N GLU A 58 -4.74 6.60 3.49
CA GLU A 58 -3.29 6.82 3.59
C GLU A 58 -2.74 6.41 4.96
N ALA A 59 -3.41 6.82 6.03
CA ALA A 59 -2.99 6.48 7.39
C ALA A 59 -2.98 4.96 7.61
N ARG A 60 -4.00 4.25 7.13
CA ARG A 60 -4.09 2.79 7.20
C ARG A 60 -2.97 2.13 6.39
N ALA A 61 -2.72 2.60 5.18
CA ALA A 61 -1.65 2.09 4.32
C ALA A 61 -0.29 2.29 4.98
N PHE A 62 0.00 3.49 5.46
CA PHE A 62 1.24 3.82 6.17
C PHE A 62 1.44 2.93 7.40
N VAL A 63 0.44 2.82 8.27
CA VAL A 63 0.51 1.97 9.47
C VAL A 63 0.70 0.50 9.08
N GLY A 64 0.04 0.02 8.03
CA GLY A 64 0.24 -1.34 7.51
C GLY A 64 1.69 -1.61 7.09
N LEU A 65 2.33 -0.62 6.45
CA LEU A 65 3.69 -0.71 5.93
C LEU A 65 4.79 -0.36 6.96
N TRP A 66 4.42 0.30 8.07
CA TRP A 66 5.34 0.74 9.12
C TRP A 66 6.38 -0.31 9.57
N PRO A 67 6.03 -1.60 9.79
CA PRO A 67 7.01 -2.59 10.24
C PRO A 67 8.13 -2.81 9.23
N GLN A 68 7.83 -2.75 7.94
CA GLN A 68 8.82 -2.90 6.86
C GLN A 68 9.68 -1.64 6.73
N PHE A 69 9.08 -0.48 7.02
CA PHE A 69 9.75 0.81 6.93
C PHE A 69 10.68 1.09 8.12
N LEU A 70 10.37 0.57 9.32
CA LEU A 70 11.11 0.86 10.56
C LEU A 70 12.63 0.67 10.40
N ALA A 71 13.05 -0.42 9.76
CA ALA A 71 14.46 -0.75 9.55
C ALA A 71 15.17 0.24 8.59
N ASN A 72 14.43 0.82 7.64
CA ASN A 72 14.96 1.64 6.56
C ASN A 72 14.20 2.95 6.38
N ARG A 73 13.83 3.62 7.48
CA ARG A 73 12.97 4.81 7.43
C ARG A 73 13.61 6.09 6.85
N GLY A 74 14.92 6.06 6.57
CA GLY A 74 15.66 7.23 6.13
C GLY A 74 15.56 8.38 7.12
N ASN A 75 15.26 9.57 6.60
CA ASN A 75 15.15 10.82 7.34
C ASN A 75 13.81 11.01 8.05
N LEU A 76 12.82 10.11 7.83
CA LEU A 76 11.50 10.30 8.41
C LEU A 76 11.55 10.25 9.94
N ASN A 77 11.26 11.41 10.54
CA ASN A 77 11.30 11.60 11.99
C ASN A 77 9.93 12.02 12.55
N ARG A 78 9.03 12.50 11.69
CA ARG A 78 7.72 13.05 12.09
C ARG A 78 6.61 12.58 11.16
N VAL A 79 5.44 12.33 11.75
CA VAL A 79 4.19 12.10 11.03
C VAL A 79 3.16 13.11 11.51
N HIS A 80 2.49 13.78 10.58
CA HIS A 80 1.43 14.73 10.85
C HIS A 80 0.09 14.20 10.36
N ILE A 81 -0.95 14.34 11.18
CA ILE A 81 -2.33 14.11 10.77
C ILE A 81 -2.84 15.40 10.15
N GLY A 82 -3.06 15.37 8.83
CA GLY A 82 -3.58 16.48 8.06
C GLY A 82 -5.05 16.80 8.33
N ASN A 83 -5.67 17.53 7.41
CA ASN A 83 -7.02 18.03 7.62
C ASN A 83 -8.09 16.93 7.48
N MET A 84 -8.38 16.25 8.59
CA MET A 84 -9.46 15.27 8.71
C MET A 84 -10.52 15.68 9.72
N SER A 85 -11.69 15.02 9.71
CA SER A 85 -12.69 15.14 10.77
C SER A 85 -12.13 14.66 12.12
N ASN A 86 -12.67 15.17 13.23
CA ASN A 86 -12.22 14.81 14.58
C ASN A 86 -12.28 13.29 14.85
N GLY A 87 -13.32 12.61 14.36
CA GLY A 87 -13.45 11.16 14.47
C GLY A 87 -12.33 10.42 13.73
N SER A 88 -12.04 10.83 12.50
CA SER A 88 -10.93 10.26 11.71
C SER A 88 -9.57 10.51 12.36
N ARG A 89 -9.33 11.71 12.88
CA ARG A 89 -8.09 12.05 13.60
C ARG A 89 -7.90 11.14 14.82
N ALA A 90 -8.97 10.91 15.59
CA ALA A 90 -8.91 10.04 16.77
C ALA A 90 -8.58 8.58 16.41
N VAL A 91 -9.12 8.07 15.29
CA VAL A 91 -8.80 6.73 14.78
C VAL A 91 -7.33 6.64 14.36
N VAL A 92 -6.86 7.59 13.53
CA VAL A 92 -5.47 7.61 13.05
C VAL A 92 -4.49 7.74 14.22
N ARG A 93 -4.80 8.59 15.18
CA ARG A 93 -4.04 8.73 16.43
C ARG A 93 -3.86 7.39 17.13
N ARG A 94 -4.95 6.66 17.39
CA ARG A 94 -4.89 5.35 18.06
C ARG A 94 -4.01 4.36 17.29
N TRP A 95 -4.04 4.40 15.96
CA TRP A 95 -3.16 3.54 15.15
C TRP A 95 -1.68 3.93 15.27
N LEU A 96 -1.36 5.21 15.22
CA LEU A 96 0.01 5.70 15.38
C LEU A 96 0.54 5.38 16.79
N GLU A 97 -0.21 5.70 17.83
CA GLU A 97 0.16 5.40 19.23
C GLU A 97 0.32 3.89 19.44
N GLY A 98 -0.57 3.06 18.86
CA GLY A 98 -0.47 1.61 18.88
C GLY A 98 0.76 1.04 18.15
N ARG A 99 1.46 1.85 17.37
CA ARG A 99 2.75 1.53 16.74
C ARG A 99 3.95 2.21 17.41
N GLY A 100 3.75 2.79 18.60
CA GLY A 100 4.80 3.41 19.40
C GLY A 100 5.15 4.84 19.00
N PHE A 101 4.34 5.49 18.16
CA PHE A 101 4.54 6.90 17.84
C PHE A 101 4.19 7.79 19.03
N ILE A 102 5.04 8.79 19.27
CA ILE A 102 4.92 9.66 20.45
C ILE A 102 4.27 10.97 20.05
N PRO A 103 3.09 11.34 20.59
CA PRO A 103 2.45 12.60 20.26
C PRO A 103 3.28 13.80 20.76
N LYS A 104 3.44 14.82 19.91
CA LYS A 104 3.89 16.16 20.31
C LYS A 104 2.71 17.01 20.79
N GLN A 105 3.01 18.11 21.47
CA GLN A 105 2.07 19.03 22.14
C GLN A 105 0.77 19.34 21.38
N THR A 106 0.78 19.36 20.05
CA THR A 106 -0.40 19.67 19.23
C THR A 106 -1.31 18.48 18.93
N ASN A 107 -1.03 17.26 19.42
CA ASN A 107 -1.79 16.01 19.17
C ASN A 107 -1.96 15.61 17.69
N LEU A 108 -1.46 16.43 16.77
CA LEU A 108 -1.51 16.21 15.32
C LEU A 108 -0.14 15.85 14.76
N VAL A 109 0.94 16.09 15.50
CA VAL A 109 2.29 15.72 15.10
C VAL A 109 2.77 14.61 16.02
N PHE A 110 3.36 13.59 15.43
CA PHE A 110 3.85 12.41 16.11
C PHE A 110 5.31 12.21 15.76
N LEU A 111 6.13 11.95 16.78
CA LEU A 111 7.50 11.51 16.58
C LEU A 111 7.52 10.04 16.20
N VAL A 112 8.31 9.74 15.18
CA VAL A 112 8.65 8.39 14.80
C VAL A 112 9.47 7.75 15.94
N PRO A 113 9.13 6.54 16.40
CA PRO A 113 9.90 5.86 17.42
C PRO A 113 11.35 5.64 16.96
N ALA A 114 12.29 5.76 17.91
CA ALA A 114 13.70 5.50 17.68
C ALA A 114 13.93 4.04 17.19
N LYS A 115 15.07 3.80 16.53
CA LYS A 115 15.44 2.43 16.12
C LYS A 115 15.74 1.59 17.36
#